data_AF-A0A7S1U381-F1
#
_entry.id   AF-A0A7S1U381-F1
#
_cell.length_a   1.000
_cell.length_b   1.000
_cell.length_c   1.000
_cell.angle_alpha   90.00
_cell.angle_beta   90.00
_cell.angle_gamma   90.00
#
_symmetry.space_group_name_H-M   'P 1'
#
loop_
_entity.id
_entity.type
_entity.pdbx_description
1 polymer ?
#
loop_
_entity_poly.entity_id
_entity_poly.type
_entity_poly.pdbx_seq_one_letter_code
_entity_poly.pdbx_strand_id
1 'polypeptide(L)'
;PNPKPNPNPNPNPNPTLAPTLTLTPTRTRTLKVIKRHVDECVDELLQHCRYKGAVALVSEKMTTSRAKIQRESCARFLGVMLEHWGPKYFHDASTLDAIGAALSAGVRDASEVVRRTSRLNFARLYHKSRECQRKAEELLTDMEPRTLAQVRFRVGV
;
A
#
# COMPACT_ATOMS: atom_id res chain seq x y z
N PRO A 1 69.53 -25.79 21.57
CA PRO A 1 69.36 -24.42 21.05
C PRO A 1 67.90 -24.19 20.64
N ASN A 2 67.11 -23.56 21.53
CA ASN A 2 65.69 -23.25 21.29
C ASN A 2 65.55 -21.92 20.52
N PRO A 3 64.72 -21.82 19.46
CA PRO A 3 64.47 -20.56 18.78
C PRO A 3 63.52 -19.68 19.60
N LYS A 4 63.80 -18.38 19.62
CA LYS A 4 63.02 -17.35 20.32
C LYS A 4 61.61 -17.19 19.71
N PRO A 5 60.58 -16.86 20.51
CA PRO A 5 59.25 -16.55 20.00
C PRO A 5 59.24 -15.15 19.34
N ASN A 6 58.58 -15.08 18.19
CA ASN A 6 58.37 -13.88 17.39
C ASN A 6 57.21 -13.04 18.00
N PRO A 7 57.36 -11.72 18.20
CA PRO A 7 56.26 -10.89 18.69
C PRO A 7 55.28 -10.58 17.56
N ASN A 8 54.03 -11.03 17.72
CA ASN A 8 52.91 -10.85 16.78
C ASN A 8 52.38 -9.39 16.83
N PRO A 9 51.66 -8.94 15.78
CA PRO A 9 51.62 -7.54 15.34
C PRO A 9 50.52 -6.70 16.00
N ASN A 10 50.86 -5.42 16.04
CA ASN A 10 50.05 -4.20 16.03
C ASN A 10 48.51 -4.31 16.23
N PRO A 11 47.92 -3.54 17.16
CA PRO A 11 46.47 -3.45 17.30
C PRO A 11 45.83 -2.80 16.07
N ASN A 12 44.81 -3.47 15.56
CA ASN A 12 43.96 -3.07 14.44
C ASN A 12 43.37 -1.66 14.68
N PRO A 13 43.51 -0.69 13.76
CA PRO A 13 42.86 0.61 13.91
C PRO A 13 41.34 0.44 13.82
N ASN A 14 40.65 1.08 14.76
CA ASN A 14 39.20 1.15 14.89
C ASN A 14 38.49 1.29 13.52
N PRO A 15 37.36 0.61 13.28
CA PRO A 15 36.56 0.85 12.08
C PRO A 15 36.04 2.28 12.11
N THR A 16 36.56 3.10 11.19
CA THR A 16 36.06 4.44 10.89
C THR A 16 34.55 4.35 10.66
N LEU A 17 33.77 4.94 11.56
CA LEU A 17 32.32 5.10 11.42
C LEU A 17 32.04 5.71 10.04
N ALA A 18 31.33 4.95 9.20
CA ALA A 18 30.94 5.41 7.88
C ALA A 18 30.20 6.76 8.01
N PRO A 19 30.51 7.75 7.17
CA PRO A 19 29.87 9.05 7.23
C PRO A 19 28.36 8.86 7.06
N THR A 20 27.60 9.26 8.08
CA THR A 20 26.14 9.30 8.03
C THR A 20 25.77 10.29 6.93
N LEU A 21 25.33 9.78 5.78
CA LEU A 21 24.90 10.59 4.63
C LEU A 21 23.68 11.44 5.01
N THR A 22 23.94 12.64 5.50
CA THR A 22 22.92 13.67 5.71
C THR A 22 22.47 14.17 4.34
N LEU A 23 21.25 13.80 3.95
CA LEU A 23 20.65 14.22 2.68
C LEU A 23 20.45 15.73 2.68
N THR A 24 21.06 16.42 1.70
CA THR A 24 20.86 17.87 1.52
C THR A 24 19.39 18.17 1.18
N PRO A 25 18.85 19.34 1.58
CA PRO A 25 17.45 19.72 1.34
C PRO A 25 17.02 19.62 -0.14
N THR A 26 17.92 19.96 -1.05
CA THR A 26 17.71 19.87 -2.51
C THR A 26 17.46 18.43 -2.96
N ARG A 27 18.23 17.47 -2.45
CA ARG A 27 18.08 16.04 -2.79
C ARG A 27 16.74 15.48 -2.30
N THR A 28 16.28 15.92 -1.13
CA THR A 28 14.96 15.53 -0.58
C THR A 28 13.81 16.03 -1.44
N ARG A 29 13.91 17.25 -1.99
CA ARG A 29 12.90 17.81 -2.90
C ARG A 29 12.84 17.03 -4.22
N THR A 30 13.98 16.74 -4.83
CA THR A 30 14.05 15.95 -6.08
C THR A 30 13.45 14.57 -5.91
N LEU A 31 13.73 13.87 -4.81
CA LEU A 31 13.15 12.55 -4.55
C LEU A 31 11.62 12.57 -4.40
N LYS A 32 11.03 13.63 -3.81
CA LYS A 32 9.57 13.77 -3.73
C LYS A 32 8.94 13.96 -5.11
N VAL A 33 9.57 14.76 -5.97
CA VAL A 33 9.10 15.01 -7.35
C VAL A 33 9.15 13.72 -8.16
N ILE A 34 10.28 12.99 -8.11
CA ILE A 34 10.43 11.71 -8.83
C ILE A 34 9.37 10.71 -8.36
N LYS A 35 9.18 10.56 -7.05
CA LYS A 35 8.17 9.64 -6.51
C LYS A 35 6.77 9.97 -6.99
N ARG A 36 6.39 11.26 -6.93
CA ARG A 36 5.09 11.72 -7.43
C ARG A 36 4.92 11.42 -8.92
N HIS A 37 5.94 11.66 -9.72
CA HIS A 37 5.87 11.39 -11.17
C HIS A 37 5.73 9.88 -11.46
N VAL A 38 6.48 9.04 -10.75
CA VAL A 38 6.31 7.57 -10.84
C VAL A 38 4.89 7.16 -10.45
N ASP A 39 4.37 7.72 -9.36
CA ASP A 39 3.02 7.48 -8.88
C ASP A 39 1.94 7.90 -9.91
N GLU A 40 2.16 8.99 -10.65
CA GLU A 40 1.29 9.47 -11.74
C GLU A 40 1.37 8.56 -12.98
N CYS A 41 2.57 8.15 -13.39
CA CYS A 41 2.75 7.20 -14.49
C CYS A 41 2.09 5.85 -14.21
N VAL A 42 2.16 5.36 -12.97
CA VAL A 42 1.50 4.10 -12.59
C VAL A 42 -0.02 4.26 -12.60
N ASP A 43 -0.57 5.40 -12.18
CA ASP A 43 -2.02 5.66 -12.29
C ASP A 43 -2.48 5.62 -13.75
N GLU A 44 -1.78 6.32 -14.64
CA GLU A 44 -2.09 6.34 -16.07
C GLU A 44 -1.98 4.92 -16.67
N LEU A 45 -0.91 4.19 -16.33
CA LEU A 45 -0.75 2.81 -16.74
C LEU A 45 -1.92 1.94 -16.26
N LEU A 46 -2.35 2.06 -15.00
CA LEU A 46 -3.46 1.27 -14.45
C LEU A 46 -4.81 1.65 -15.08
N GLN A 47 -4.98 2.86 -15.61
CA GLN A 47 -6.22 3.23 -16.34
C GLN A 47 -6.32 2.49 -17.69
N HIS A 48 -5.19 2.27 -18.35
CA HIS A 48 -5.17 1.73 -19.72
C HIS A 48 -4.77 0.25 -19.80
N CYS A 49 -4.03 -0.26 -18.82
CA CYS A 49 -3.54 -1.63 -18.77
C CYS A 49 -4.21 -2.42 -17.64
N ARG A 50 -4.69 -3.62 -17.96
CA ARG A 50 -5.42 -4.48 -17.02
C ARG A 50 -4.68 -5.78 -16.84
N TYR A 51 -4.17 -6.01 -15.63
CA TYR A 51 -3.48 -7.22 -15.26
C TYR A 51 -4.11 -7.82 -14.01
N LYS A 52 -4.74 -9.00 -14.15
CA LYS A 52 -5.52 -9.62 -13.06
C LYS A 52 -4.70 -9.80 -11.77
N GLY A 53 -3.41 -10.14 -11.90
CA GLY A 53 -2.52 -10.32 -10.74
C GLY A 53 -2.21 -9.03 -9.97
N ALA A 54 -2.40 -7.84 -10.58
CA ALA A 54 -2.10 -6.58 -9.90
C ALA A 54 -3.06 -6.30 -8.73
N VAL A 55 -4.33 -6.71 -8.82
CA VAL A 55 -5.31 -6.47 -7.75
C VAL A 55 -4.89 -7.20 -6.47
N ALA A 56 -4.54 -8.47 -6.59
CA ALA A 56 -4.07 -9.28 -5.46
C ALA A 56 -2.77 -8.69 -4.88
N LEU A 57 -1.79 -8.37 -5.74
CA LEU A 57 -0.51 -7.80 -5.29
C LEU A 57 -0.69 -6.46 -4.57
N VAL A 58 -1.48 -5.55 -5.12
CA VAL A 58 -1.72 -4.23 -4.51
C VAL A 58 -2.48 -4.36 -3.20
N SER A 59 -3.49 -5.25 -3.15
CA SER A 59 -4.26 -5.52 -1.93
C SER A 59 -3.37 -6.10 -0.83
N GLU A 60 -2.50 -7.06 -1.16
CA GLU A 60 -1.53 -7.64 -0.23
C GLU A 60 -0.51 -6.59 0.25
N LYS A 61 0.05 -5.77 -0.64
CA LYS A 61 1.02 -4.73 -0.24
C LYS A 61 0.38 -3.63 0.61
N MET A 62 -0.89 -3.33 0.37
CA MET A 62 -1.64 -2.41 1.21
C MET A 62 -1.76 -2.89 2.65
N THR A 63 -1.88 -4.20 2.90
CA THR A 63 -2.00 -4.77 4.25
C THR A 63 -0.66 -5.08 4.90
N THR A 64 0.30 -5.58 4.14
CA THR A 64 1.56 -6.13 4.67
C THR A 64 2.70 -5.12 4.74
N SER A 65 2.66 -4.03 3.96
CA SER A 65 3.77 -3.09 3.93
C SER A 65 3.86 -2.28 5.22
N ARG A 66 5.06 -2.29 5.83
CA ARG A 66 5.38 -1.42 6.98
C ARG A 66 5.56 0.05 6.56
N ALA A 67 5.85 0.31 5.28
CA ALA A 67 6.09 1.65 4.78
C ALA A 67 4.78 2.40 4.51
N LYS A 68 4.52 3.45 5.30
CA LYS A 68 3.34 4.32 5.16
C LYS A 68 3.07 4.74 3.70
N ILE A 69 4.11 5.25 3.03
CA ILE A 69 3.99 5.76 1.65
C ILE A 69 3.55 4.65 0.69
N GLN A 70 4.06 3.42 0.84
CA GLN A 70 3.65 2.32 -0.03
C GLN A 70 2.18 1.95 0.19
N ARG A 71 1.70 1.91 1.43
CA ARG A 71 0.27 1.66 1.71
C ARG A 71 -0.62 2.77 1.14
N GLU A 72 -0.19 4.02 1.20
CA GLU A 72 -0.89 5.15 0.57
C GLU A 72 -0.97 5.00 -0.95
N SER A 73 0.15 4.70 -1.62
CA SER A 73 0.15 4.43 -3.07
C SER A 73 -0.73 3.22 -3.40
N CYS A 74 -0.65 2.12 -2.66
CA CYS A 74 -1.48 0.93 -2.88
C CYS A 74 -2.99 1.21 -2.72
N ALA A 75 -3.39 1.97 -1.69
CA ALA A 75 -4.78 2.35 -1.51
C ALA A 75 -5.30 3.19 -2.69
N ARG A 76 -4.46 4.11 -3.19
CA ARG A 76 -4.79 4.91 -4.38
C ARG A 76 -4.88 4.04 -5.65
N PHE A 77 -3.88 3.20 -5.90
CA PHE A 77 -3.86 2.28 -7.06
C PHE A 77 -5.06 1.34 -7.07
N LEU A 78 -5.45 0.79 -5.92
CA LEU A 78 -6.65 -0.02 -5.80
C LEU A 78 -7.90 0.79 -6.18
N GLY A 79 -7.95 2.07 -5.80
CA GLY A 79 -9.02 2.97 -6.19
C GLY A 79 -9.10 3.19 -7.70
N VAL A 80 -7.96 3.41 -8.37
CA VAL A 80 -7.89 3.55 -9.83
C VAL A 80 -8.37 2.28 -10.53
N MET A 81 -7.95 1.10 -10.05
CA MET A 81 -8.43 -0.18 -10.60
C MET A 81 -9.95 -0.32 -10.41
N LEU A 82 -10.47 -0.07 -9.21
CA LEU A 82 -11.90 -0.15 -8.91
C LEU A 82 -12.73 0.87 -9.70
N GLU A 83 -12.15 1.99 -10.10
CA GLU A 83 -12.82 3.00 -10.92
C GLU A 83 -12.84 2.62 -12.40
N HIS A 84 -11.67 2.27 -12.97
CA HIS A 84 -11.51 2.16 -14.43
C HIS A 84 -11.61 0.73 -15.00
N TRP A 85 -11.47 -0.32 -14.18
CA TRP A 85 -11.53 -1.70 -14.67
C TRP A 85 -12.97 -2.20 -14.70
N GLY A 86 -13.33 -3.06 -15.65
CA GLY A 86 -14.69 -3.59 -15.73
C GLY A 86 -15.01 -4.61 -14.61
N PRO A 87 -16.30 -4.91 -14.35
CA PRO A 87 -16.73 -5.91 -13.36
C PRO A 87 -16.10 -7.30 -13.55
N LYS A 88 -15.76 -7.66 -14.79
CA LYS A 88 -15.06 -8.91 -15.12
C LYS A 88 -13.68 -9.07 -14.46
N TYR A 89 -13.13 -8.04 -13.83
CA TYR A 89 -11.89 -8.14 -13.06
C TYR A 89 -12.12 -8.30 -11.54
N PHE A 90 -13.39 -8.27 -11.10
CA PHE A 90 -13.81 -8.24 -9.70
C PHE A 90 -14.95 -9.23 -9.42
N HIS A 91 -14.91 -10.42 -10.02
CA HIS A 91 -15.99 -11.41 -9.90
C HIS A 91 -15.57 -12.68 -9.15
N ASP A 92 -14.29 -13.04 -9.18
CA ASP A 92 -13.81 -14.21 -8.46
C ASP A 92 -13.68 -13.94 -6.96
N ALA A 93 -14.04 -14.96 -6.19
CA ALA A 93 -14.09 -14.88 -4.73
C ALA A 93 -12.73 -14.50 -4.14
N SER A 94 -11.63 -15.07 -4.63
CA SER A 94 -10.29 -14.79 -4.10
C SER A 94 -9.87 -13.33 -4.32
N THR A 95 -10.17 -12.74 -5.47
CA THR A 95 -9.93 -11.31 -5.71
C THR A 95 -10.80 -10.45 -4.79
N LEU A 96 -12.08 -10.78 -4.63
CA LEU A 96 -12.99 -10.05 -3.76
C LEU A 96 -12.60 -10.15 -2.28
N ASP A 97 -12.11 -11.30 -1.83
CA ASP A 97 -11.59 -11.51 -0.48
C ASP A 97 -10.31 -10.71 -0.25
N ALA A 98 -9.39 -10.68 -1.23
CA ALA A 98 -8.17 -9.87 -1.15
C ALA A 98 -8.50 -8.37 -1.05
N ILE A 99 -9.40 -7.87 -1.90
CA ILE A 99 -9.87 -6.48 -1.83
C ILE A 99 -10.54 -6.22 -0.48
N GLY A 100 -11.41 -7.13 -0.04
CA GLY A 100 -12.14 -6.97 1.22
C GLY A 100 -11.23 -6.89 2.43
N ALA A 101 -10.24 -7.78 2.51
CA ALA A 101 -9.21 -7.73 3.55
C ALA A 101 -8.41 -6.42 3.51
N ALA A 102 -8.03 -5.96 2.31
CA ALA A 102 -7.30 -4.71 2.14
C ALA A 102 -8.11 -3.48 2.55
N LEU A 103 -9.39 -3.41 2.16
CA LEU A 103 -10.25 -2.28 2.52
C LEU A 103 -10.58 -2.27 4.01
N SER A 104 -10.87 -3.44 4.60
CA SER A 104 -11.10 -3.58 6.04
C SER A 104 -9.87 -3.18 6.87
N ALA A 105 -8.68 -3.60 6.46
CA ALA A 105 -7.44 -3.13 7.09
C ALA A 105 -7.24 -1.62 6.88
N GLY A 106 -7.50 -1.13 5.66
CA GLY A 106 -7.28 0.25 5.26
C GLY A 106 -8.12 1.26 6.02
N VAL A 107 -9.40 0.97 6.28
CA VAL A 107 -10.27 1.86 7.08
C VAL A 107 -9.81 2.00 8.54
N ARG A 108 -9.00 1.05 9.03
CA ARG A 108 -8.36 1.06 10.36
C ARG A 108 -6.87 1.44 10.32
N ASP A 109 -6.31 1.80 9.17
CA ASP A 109 -4.88 2.09 9.03
C ASP A 109 -4.48 3.29 9.90
N ALA A 110 -3.22 3.35 10.35
CA ALA A 110 -2.70 4.49 11.09
C ALA A 110 -2.66 5.79 10.26
N SER A 111 -2.48 5.70 8.93
CA SER A 111 -2.50 6.86 8.04
C SER A 111 -3.93 7.29 7.70
N GLU A 112 -4.25 8.56 7.96
CA GLU A 112 -5.53 9.16 7.55
C GLU A 112 -5.74 9.12 6.03
N VAL A 113 -4.67 9.22 5.24
CA VAL A 113 -4.75 9.15 3.77
C VAL A 113 -5.24 7.77 3.35
N VAL A 114 -4.68 6.70 3.93
CA VAL A 114 -5.14 5.32 3.68
C VAL A 114 -6.60 5.17 4.12
N ARG A 115 -6.95 5.55 5.36
CA ARG A 115 -8.33 5.46 5.86
C ARG A 115 -9.34 6.15 4.94
N ARG A 116 -9.06 7.41 4.56
CA ARG A 116 -9.94 8.18 3.66
C ARG A 116 -10.09 7.52 2.30
N THR A 117 -9.00 7.03 1.74
CA THR A 117 -8.97 6.41 0.41
C THR A 117 -9.69 5.07 0.43
N SER A 118 -9.50 4.25 1.47
CA SER A 118 -10.19 2.97 1.64
C SER A 118 -11.70 3.14 1.80
N ARG A 119 -12.17 4.16 2.54
CA ARG A 119 -13.60 4.47 2.62
C ARG A 119 -14.20 4.84 1.25
N LEU A 120 -13.47 5.59 0.44
CA LEU A 120 -13.90 5.90 -0.94
C LEU A 120 -13.92 4.64 -1.81
N ASN A 121 -12.89 3.79 -1.68
CA ASN A 121 -12.81 2.54 -2.43
C ASN A 121 -13.90 1.54 -2.03
N PHE A 122 -14.39 1.57 -0.79
CA PHE A 122 -15.58 0.82 -0.39
C PHE A 122 -16.80 1.19 -1.24
N ALA A 123 -17.05 2.48 -1.44
CA ALA A 123 -18.15 2.93 -2.30
C ALA A 123 -17.95 2.50 -3.75
N ARG A 124 -16.72 2.58 -4.26
CA ARG A 124 -16.39 2.12 -5.62
C ARG A 124 -16.62 0.62 -5.79
N LEU A 125 -16.24 -0.20 -4.80
CA LEU A 125 -16.51 -1.64 -4.80
C LEU A 125 -18.01 -1.91 -4.73
N TYR A 126 -18.73 -1.25 -3.82
CA TYR A 126 -20.17 -1.46 -3.62
C TYR A 126 -20.96 -1.25 -4.93
N HIS A 127 -20.65 -0.18 -5.66
CA HIS A 127 -21.35 0.17 -6.90
C HIS A 127 -20.81 -0.56 -8.14
N LYS A 128 -19.89 -1.52 -7.99
CA LYS A 128 -19.18 -2.13 -9.13
C LYS A 128 -19.95 -3.25 -9.82
N SER A 129 -20.51 -4.17 -9.04
CA SER A 129 -21.30 -5.32 -9.49
C SER A 129 -22.09 -5.88 -8.31
N ARG A 130 -23.03 -6.79 -8.57
CA ARG A 130 -23.82 -7.43 -7.51
C ARG A 130 -22.97 -8.27 -6.56
N GLU A 131 -21.96 -8.96 -7.07
CA GLU A 131 -21.01 -9.75 -6.29
C GLU A 131 -20.15 -8.84 -5.40
N CYS A 132 -19.69 -7.70 -5.97
CA CYS A 132 -18.93 -6.71 -5.23
C CYS A 132 -19.78 -6.05 -4.13
N GLN A 133 -21.04 -5.74 -4.44
CA GLN A 133 -22.00 -5.20 -3.47
C GLN A 133 -22.20 -6.17 -2.30
N ARG A 134 -22.50 -7.44 -2.59
CA ARG A 134 -22.67 -8.48 -1.56
C ARG A 134 -21.42 -8.60 -0.69
N LYS A 135 -20.23 -8.58 -1.29
CA LYS A 135 -18.98 -8.63 -0.52
C LYS A 135 -18.79 -7.37 0.32
N ALA A 136 -19.10 -6.19 -0.21
CA ALA A 136 -19.03 -4.96 0.55
C ALA A 136 -20.00 -4.99 1.75
N GLU A 137 -21.23 -5.48 1.58
CA GLU A 137 -22.21 -5.65 2.66
C GLU A 137 -21.74 -6.63 3.75
N GLU A 138 -21.16 -7.76 3.35
CA GLU A 138 -20.52 -8.73 4.26
C GLU A 138 -19.42 -8.04 5.09
N LEU A 139 -18.58 -7.21 4.47
CA LEU A 139 -17.51 -6.52 5.20
C LEU A 139 -18.02 -5.44 6.17
N LEU A 140 -19.23 -4.91 5.95
CA LEU A 140 -19.83 -3.89 6.80
C LEU A 140 -20.39 -4.46 8.11
N THR A 141 -20.68 -5.77 8.20
CA THR A 141 -21.23 -6.37 9.43
C THR A 141 -20.26 -6.31 10.60
N ASP A 142 -18.96 -6.38 10.30
CA ASP A 142 -17.89 -6.49 11.31
C ASP A 142 -17.19 -5.15 11.60
N MET A 143 -17.70 -4.05 11.04
CA MET A 143 -17.13 -2.72 11.26
C MET A 143 -17.64 -2.06 12.54
N GLU A 144 -16.73 -1.39 13.24
CA GLU A 144 -17.07 -0.51 14.36
C GLU A 144 -18.12 0.54 13.94
N PRO A 145 -19.16 0.83 14.75
CA PRO A 145 -20.25 1.75 14.39
C PRO A 145 -19.81 3.10 13.81
N ARG A 146 -18.75 3.70 14.36
CA ARG A 146 -18.24 4.99 13.87
C ARG A 146 -17.68 4.89 12.46
N THR A 147 -16.91 3.84 12.18
CA THR A 147 -16.33 3.58 10.85
C THR A 147 -17.44 3.19 9.86
N LEU A 148 -18.38 2.35 10.30
CA LEU A 148 -19.55 1.95 9.53
C LEU A 148 -20.35 3.16 9.06
N ALA A 149 -20.67 4.10 9.95
CA ALA A 149 -21.40 5.33 9.59
C ALA A 149 -20.68 6.15 8.51
N GLN A 150 -19.35 6.27 8.60
CA GLN A 150 -18.56 6.98 7.60
C GLN A 150 -18.53 6.28 6.24
N VAL A 151 -18.50 4.95 6.22
CA VAL A 151 -18.55 4.17 4.97
C VAL A 151 -19.95 4.23 4.37
N ARG A 152 -21.00 3.99 5.16
CA ARG A 152 -22.40 4.06 4.75
C ARG A 152 -22.77 5.40 4.12
N PHE A 153 -22.37 6.50 4.75
CA PHE A 153 -22.53 7.84 4.17
C PHE A 153 -21.93 7.98 2.77
N ARG A 154 -20.80 7.31 2.49
CA ARG A 154 -20.15 7.33 1.16
C ARG A 154 -20.83 6.41 0.16
N VAL A 155 -21.37 5.28 0.64
CA VAL A 155 -22.09 4.32 -0.20
C VAL A 155 -23.48 4.85 -0.57
N GLY A 156 -24.08 5.71 0.28
CA GLY A 156 -25.43 6.23 0.09
C GLY A 156 -26.50 5.33 0.72
N VAL A 157 -26.15 4.61 1.78
CA VAL A 157 -27.02 3.68 2.54
C VAL A 157 -26.99 3.99 4.03
#